data_AF-A0A7W6L0I0-F1
#
_entry.id   AF-A0A7W6L0I0-F1
#
_cell.length_a   1.000
_cell.length_b   1.000
_cell.length_c   1.000
_cell.angle_alpha   90.00
_cell.angle_beta   90.00
_cell.angle_gamma   90.00
#
_symmetry.space_group_name_H-M   'P 1'
#
loop_
_entity.id
_entity.type
_entity.pdbx_description
1 polymer ?
#
loop_
_entity_poly.entity_id
_entity_poly.type
_entity_poly.pdbx_seq_one_letter_code
_entity_poly.pdbx_strand_id
1 'polypeptide(L)'
;MADIEKQKLKLAKMLEAAAKEKAKILVAEKQEKERQSRQAARDKAKERAKLFRSADAHRKIGLGGLVIAAGADGWDEAEIVGALLLIANQLERDPQRRTHLREHGIKHLEARAAAREAARS
;
A
#
# COMPACT_ATOMS: atom_id res chain seq x y z
N MET A 1 70.10 -23.11 -2.09
CA MET A 1 69.02 -23.00 -3.09
C MET A 1 67.76 -23.79 -2.68
N ALA A 2 67.88 -25.07 -2.31
CA ALA A 2 66.72 -25.93 -1.96
C ALA A 2 65.86 -25.47 -0.77
N ASP A 3 66.44 -24.83 0.26
CA ASP A 3 65.68 -24.35 1.42
C ASP A 3 64.81 -23.12 1.15
N ILE A 4 65.28 -22.25 0.25
CA ILE A 4 64.54 -21.03 -0.15
C ILE A 4 63.31 -21.42 -0.96
N GLU A 5 63.41 -22.43 -1.81
CA GLU A 5 62.26 -22.96 -2.57
C GLU A 5 61.23 -23.64 -1.67
N LYS A 6 61.67 -24.40 -0.66
CA LYS A 6 60.78 -24.98 0.36
C LYS A 6 60.03 -23.89 1.16
N GLN A 7 60.71 -22.81 1.55
CA GLN A 7 60.10 -21.70 2.25
C GLN A 7 59.08 -20.95 1.37
N LYS A 8 59.40 -20.70 0.10
CA LYS A 8 58.47 -20.10 -0.88
C LYS A 8 57.23 -20.96 -1.09
N LEU A 9 57.38 -22.28 -1.21
CA LEU A 9 56.26 -23.21 -1.37
C LEU A 9 55.35 -23.22 -0.13
N LYS A 10 55.92 -23.14 1.08
CA LYS A 10 55.17 -23.09 2.33
C LYS A 10 54.39 -21.76 2.44
N LEU A 11 54.99 -20.66 2.03
CA LEU A 11 54.35 -19.33 2.00
C LEU A 11 53.20 -19.29 0.98
N ALA A 12 53.39 -19.87 -0.20
CA ALA A 12 52.36 -19.97 -1.24
C ALA A 12 51.14 -20.77 -0.75
N LYS A 13 51.36 -21.90 -0.08
CA LYS A 13 50.27 -22.69 0.52
C LYS A 13 49.51 -21.95 1.62
N MET A 14 50.21 -21.17 2.46
CA MET A 14 49.55 -20.34 3.47
C MET A 14 48.72 -19.21 2.85
N LEU A 15 49.23 -18.57 1.79
CA LEU A 15 48.50 -17.54 1.04
C LEU A 15 47.25 -18.12 0.35
N GLU A 16 47.35 -19.32 -0.21
CA GLU A 16 46.21 -20.00 -0.84
C GLU A 16 45.14 -20.39 0.20
N ALA A 17 45.55 -20.86 1.38
CA ALA A 17 44.63 -21.14 2.49
C ALA A 17 43.93 -19.87 2.99
N ALA A 18 44.68 -18.77 3.15
CA ALA A 18 44.13 -17.47 3.56
C ALA A 18 43.17 -16.90 2.50
N ALA A 19 43.45 -17.10 1.21
CA ALA A 19 42.56 -16.69 0.13
C ALA A 19 41.24 -17.49 0.12
N LYS A 20 41.29 -18.81 0.37
CA LYS A 20 40.10 -19.66 0.48
C LYS A 20 39.21 -19.26 1.66
N GLU A 21 39.79 -18.94 2.82
CA GLU A 21 39.02 -18.48 3.98
C GLU A 21 38.40 -17.09 3.75
N LYS A 22 39.15 -16.14 3.16
CA LYS A 22 38.59 -14.84 2.77
C LYS A 22 37.45 -14.97 1.75
N ALA A 23 37.57 -15.89 0.79
CA ALA A 23 36.52 -16.15 -0.20
C ALA A 23 35.24 -16.70 0.46
N LYS A 24 35.36 -17.62 1.42
CA LYS A 24 34.20 -18.13 2.19
C LYS A 24 33.51 -17.04 2.98
N ILE A 25 34.27 -16.18 3.67
CA ILE A 25 33.74 -15.05 4.44
C ILE A 25 32.98 -14.08 3.52
N LEU A 26 33.55 -13.73 2.37
CA LEU A 26 32.89 -12.85 1.39
C LEU A 26 31.60 -13.44 0.82
N VAL A 27 31.54 -14.76 0.61
CA VAL A 27 30.31 -15.45 0.17
C VAL A 27 29.26 -15.44 1.27
N ALA A 28 29.65 -15.71 2.52
CA ALA A 28 28.75 -15.65 3.67
C ALA A 28 28.18 -14.25 3.88
N GLU A 29 29.01 -13.21 3.84
CA GLU A 29 28.58 -11.81 3.95
C GLU A 29 27.62 -11.39 2.83
N LYS A 30 27.87 -11.84 1.58
CA LYS A 30 26.96 -11.59 0.47
C LYS A 30 25.60 -12.25 0.70
N GLN A 31 25.58 -13.50 1.17
CA GLN A 31 24.33 -14.21 1.47
C GLN A 31 23.55 -13.54 2.61
N GLU A 32 24.22 -13.06 3.65
CA GLU A 32 23.57 -12.32 4.73
C GLU A 32 23.00 -10.98 4.25
N LYS A 33 23.76 -10.22 3.45
CA LYS A 33 23.27 -8.97 2.84
C LYS A 33 22.06 -9.21 1.94
N GLU A 34 22.05 -10.29 1.16
CA GLU A 34 20.89 -10.67 0.35
C GLU A 34 19.69 -11.09 1.19
N ARG A 35 19.90 -11.81 2.30
CA ARG A 35 18.80 -12.15 3.22
C ARG A 35 18.23 -10.90 3.87
N GLN A 36 19.08 -9.99 4.35
CA GLN A 36 18.66 -8.72 4.94
C GLN A 36 17.93 -7.83 3.93
N SER A 37 18.41 -7.75 2.68
CA SER A 37 17.75 -6.96 1.64
C SER A 37 16.39 -7.55 1.24
N ARG A 38 16.27 -8.87 1.17
CA ARG A 38 14.99 -9.57 0.94
C ARG A 38 14.01 -9.35 2.09
N GLN A 39 14.49 -9.40 3.34
CA GLN A 39 13.67 -9.14 4.52
C GLN A 39 13.16 -7.69 4.51
N ALA A 40 14.07 -6.72 4.30
CA ALA A 40 13.71 -5.30 4.21
C ALA A 40 12.74 -5.01 3.04
N ALA A 41 12.88 -5.69 1.91
CA ALA A 41 11.94 -5.58 0.79
C ALA A 41 10.55 -6.14 1.14
N ARG A 42 10.49 -7.28 1.84
CA ARG A 42 9.22 -7.88 2.33
C ARG A 42 8.54 -6.97 3.34
N ASP A 43 9.28 -6.39 4.27
CA ASP A 43 8.72 -5.49 5.28
C ASP A 43 8.22 -4.18 4.65
N LYS A 44 8.96 -3.61 3.70
CA LYS A 44 8.48 -2.47 2.89
C LYS A 44 7.21 -2.81 2.09
N ALA A 45 7.10 -4.02 1.54
CA ALA A 45 5.91 -4.45 0.82
C ALA A 45 4.69 -4.62 1.75
N LYS A 46 4.90 -5.16 2.96
CA LYS A 46 3.86 -5.28 4.00
C LYS A 46 3.38 -3.90 4.45
N GLU A 47 4.29 -2.96 4.71
CA GLU A 47 3.95 -1.60 5.11
C GLU A 47 3.15 -0.88 4.02
N ARG A 48 3.56 -1.01 2.74
CA ARG A 48 2.76 -0.50 1.61
C ARG A 48 1.38 -1.13 1.57
N ALA A 49 1.28 -2.46 1.68
CA ALA A 49 -0.01 -3.15 1.68
C ALA A 49 -0.92 -2.71 2.84
N LYS A 50 -0.35 -2.46 4.02
CA LYS A 50 -1.08 -1.94 5.19
C LYS A 50 -1.63 -0.53 4.94
N LEU A 51 -0.82 0.36 4.34
CA LEU A 51 -1.24 1.70 3.93
C LEU A 51 -2.37 1.67 2.88
N PHE A 52 -2.28 0.77 1.90
CA PHE A 52 -3.34 0.59 0.91
C PHE A 52 -4.64 0.06 1.55
N ARG A 53 -4.54 -0.90 2.49
CA ARG A 53 -5.70 -1.40 3.23
C ARG A 53 -6.33 -0.35 4.13
N SER A 54 -5.54 0.51 4.78
CA SER A 54 -6.10 1.61 5.59
C SER A 54 -6.79 2.65 4.71
N ALA A 55 -6.25 2.96 3.54
CA ALA A 55 -6.88 3.89 2.61
C ALA A 55 -8.19 3.32 2.03
N ASP A 56 -8.19 2.03 1.69
CA ASP A 56 -9.38 1.33 1.23
C ASP A 56 -10.46 1.22 2.32
N ALA A 57 -10.07 0.91 3.57
CA ALA A 57 -10.97 0.90 4.71
C ALA A 57 -11.59 2.27 4.97
N HIS A 58 -10.79 3.34 4.99
CA HIS A 58 -11.30 4.71 5.12
C HIS A 58 -12.25 5.08 3.98
N ARG A 59 -11.93 4.70 2.73
CA ARG A 59 -12.80 4.93 1.58
C ARG A 59 -14.13 4.19 1.73
N LYS A 60 -14.12 2.92 2.15
CA LYS A 60 -15.33 2.11 2.37
C LYS A 60 -16.21 2.70 3.47
N ILE A 61 -15.60 3.12 4.59
CA ILE A 61 -16.30 3.79 5.69
C ILE A 61 -16.93 5.10 5.19
N GLY A 62 -16.18 5.91 4.45
CA GLY A 62 -16.68 7.16 3.87
C GLY A 62 -17.87 6.94 2.93
N LEU A 63 -17.78 5.97 2.02
CA LEU A 63 -18.86 5.63 1.09
C LEU A 63 -20.10 5.11 1.83
N GLY A 64 -19.94 4.23 2.81
CA GLY A 64 -21.05 3.78 3.66
C GLY A 64 -21.70 4.94 4.42
N GLY A 65 -20.90 5.86 4.94
CA GLY A 65 -21.38 7.08 5.57
C GLY A 65 -22.21 7.98 4.63
N LEU A 66 -21.88 8.03 3.34
CA LEU A 66 -22.64 8.76 2.32
C LEU A 66 -23.96 8.08 1.97
N VAL A 67 -24.01 6.74 1.94
CA VAL A 67 -25.26 5.98 1.75
C VAL A 67 -26.24 6.27 2.88
N ILE A 68 -25.77 6.24 4.14
CA ILE A 68 -26.57 6.63 5.31
C ILE A 68 -26.91 8.13 5.26
N ALA A 69 -26.01 8.97 4.74
CA ALA A 69 -26.28 10.39 4.57
C ALA A 69 -27.46 10.63 3.62
N ALA A 70 -27.54 9.86 2.53
CA ALA A 70 -28.59 9.91 1.53
C ALA A 70 -29.92 9.24 1.98
N GLY A 71 -29.95 8.59 3.15
CA GLY A 71 -31.14 7.87 3.63
C GLY A 71 -31.40 6.55 2.90
N ALA A 72 -30.36 5.98 2.28
CA ALA A 72 -30.41 4.72 1.54
C ALA A 72 -29.83 3.54 2.34
N ASP A 73 -29.75 3.65 3.68
CA ASP A 73 -29.22 2.62 4.57
C ASP A 73 -30.17 1.42 4.77
N GLY A 74 -31.44 1.58 4.38
CA GLY A 74 -32.40 0.48 4.30
C GLY A 74 -32.48 -0.22 2.94
N TRP A 75 -31.72 0.26 1.94
CA TRP A 75 -31.71 -0.33 0.59
C TRP A 75 -30.79 -1.54 0.55
N ASP A 76 -31.10 -2.50 -0.30
CA ASP A 76 -30.20 -3.61 -0.59
C ASP A 76 -29.07 -3.22 -1.56
N GLU A 77 -28.09 -4.11 -1.71
CA GLU A 77 -26.92 -3.88 -2.55
C GLU A 77 -27.30 -3.62 -4.02
N ALA A 78 -28.32 -4.31 -4.53
CA ALA A 78 -28.75 -4.19 -5.91
C ALA A 78 -29.49 -2.87 -6.17
N GLU A 79 -30.31 -2.41 -5.22
CA GLU A 79 -30.99 -1.12 -5.27
C GLU A 79 -29.99 0.05 -5.30
N ILE A 80 -28.99 0.02 -4.42
CA ILE A 80 -27.93 1.03 -4.36
C ILE A 80 -27.14 1.05 -5.69
N VAL A 81 -26.69 -0.11 -6.16
CA VAL A 81 -25.94 -0.21 -7.42
C VAL A 81 -26.80 0.22 -8.60
N GLY A 82 -28.07 -0.19 -8.66
CA GLY A 82 -29.01 0.18 -9.71
C GLY A 82 -29.23 1.69 -9.81
N ALA A 83 -29.41 2.36 -8.68
CA ALA A 83 -29.55 3.82 -8.65
C ALA A 83 -28.28 4.55 -9.11
N LEU A 84 -27.10 4.09 -8.69
CA LEU A 84 -25.82 4.65 -9.12
C LEU A 84 -25.60 4.48 -10.62
N LEU A 85 -25.94 3.31 -11.19
CA LEU A 85 -25.86 3.06 -12.63
C LEU A 85 -26.84 3.94 -13.42
N LEU A 86 -28.06 4.12 -12.91
CA LEU A 86 -29.05 5.00 -13.53
C LEU A 86 -28.54 6.44 -13.63
N ILE A 87 -28.00 6.99 -12.53
CA ILE A 87 -27.44 8.33 -12.51
C ILE A 87 -26.18 8.41 -13.38
N ALA A 88 -25.30 7.42 -13.35
CA ALA A 88 -24.11 7.38 -14.20
C ALA A 88 -24.48 7.48 -15.69
N ASN A 89 -25.44 6.68 -16.13
CA ASN A 89 -25.97 6.73 -17.51
C ASN A 89 -26.57 8.11 -17.86
N GLN A 90 -27.24 8.77 -16.92
CA GLN A 90 -27.76 10.12 -17.15
C GLN A 90 -26.63 11.15 -17.29
N LEU A 91 -25.58 11.04 -16.48
CA LEU A 91 -24.43 11.95 -16.53
C LEU A 91 -23.57 11.77 -17.77
N GLU A 92 -23.53 10.56 -18.34
CA GLU A 92 -22.87 10.30 -19.63
C GLU A 92 -23.61 11.00 -20.78
N ARG A 93 -24.94 11.02 -20.73
CA ARG A 93 -25.79 11.66 -21.74
C ARG A 93 -25.84 13.19 -21.60
N ASP A 94 -25.75 13.69 -20.38
CA ASP A 94 -25.72 15.11 -20.07
C ASP A 94 -24.68 15.40 -18.98
N PRO A 95 -23.45 15.76 -19.37
CA PRO A 95 -22.39 16.09 -18.43
C PRO A 95 -22.69 17.32 -17.56
N GLN A 96 -23.55 18.25 -17.99
CA GLN A 96 -23.86 19.46 -17.22
C GLN A 96 -24.66 19.16 -15.95
N ARG A 97 -25.46 18.09 -15.97
CA ARG A 97 -26.15 17.57 -14.78
C ARG A 97 -25.21 17.20 -13.64
N ARG A 98 -23.94 16.92 -13.92
CA ARG A 98 -22.94 16.61 -12.88
C ARG A 98 -22.76 17.77 -11.91
N THR A 99 -22.76 19.00 -12.41
CA THR A 99 -22.64 20.20 -11.58
C THR A 99 -23.84 20.33 -10.65
N HIS A 100 -25.05 20.19 -11.20
CA HIS A 100 -26.27 20.25 -10.42
C HIS A 100 -26.35 19.14 -9.35
N LEU A 101 -26.00 17.90 -9.72
CA LEU A 101 -25.94 16.77 -8.79
C LEU A 101 -24.95 17.03 -7.64
N ARG A 102 -23.80 17.63 -7.95
CA ARG A 102 -22.79 18.01 -6.95
C ARG A 102 -23.32 19.08 -6.00
N GLU A 103 -23.91 20.14 -6.53
CA GLU A 103 -24.49 21.22 -5.71
C GLU A 103 -25.58 20.70 -4.79
N HIS A 104 -26.46 19.83 -5.29
CA HIS A 104 -27.48 19.17 -4.47
C HIS A 104 -26.86 18.36 -3.33
N GLY A 105 -25.82 17.57 -3.63
CA GLY A 105 -25.09 16.80 -2.63
C GLY A 105 -24.43 17.66 -1.55
N ILE A 106 -23.83 18.80 -1.92
CA ILE A 106 -23.21 19.75 -0.97
C ILE A 106 -24.28 20.29 -0.01
N LYS A 107 -25.38 20.83 -0.54
CA LYS A 107 -26.47 21.40 0.28
C LYS A 107 -27.04 20.38 1.27
N HIS A 108 -27.23 19.13 0.82
CA HIS A 108 -27.74 18.06 1.68
C HIS A 108 -26.80 17.74 2.84
N LEU A 109 -25.49 17.64 2.56
CA LEU A 109 -24.49 17.35 3.59
C LEU A 109 -24.33 18.50 4.58
N GLU A 110 -24.36 19.75 4.10
CA GLU A 110 -24.32 20.95 4.94
C GLU A 110 -25.54 21.03 5.86
N ALA A 111 -26.75 20.83 5.34
CA ALA A 111 -27.97 20.82 6.13
C ALA A 111 -27.93 19.75 7.23
N ARG A 112 -27.42 18.55 6.89
CA ARG A 112 -27.25 17.46 7.87
C ARG A 112 -26.18 17.77 8.91
N ALA A 113 -25.10 18.45 8.54
CA ALA A 113 -24.07 18.89 9.49
C ALA A 113 -24.63 19.93 10.47
N ALA A 114 -25.34 20.94 9.96
CA ALA A 114 -25.99 21.97 10.77
C ALA A 114 -27.02 21.38 11.74
N ALA A 115 -27.84 20.41 11.30
CA ALA A 115 -28.80 19.72 12.17
C ALA A 115 -28.12 18.96 13.32
N ARG A 116 -26.93 18.37 13.07
CA ARG A 116 -26.16 17.68 14.11
C ARG A 116 -25.50 18.65 15.09
N GLU A 117 -25.05 19.81 14.62
CA GLU A 117 -24.51 20.85 15.51
C GLU A 117 -25.61 21.44 16.39
N ALA A 118 -26.77 21.75 15.83
CA ALA A 118 -27.93 22.23 16.58
C ALA A 118 -28.43 21.21 17.62
N ALA A 119 -28.31 19.91 17.36
CA ALA A 119 -28.66 18.87 18.34
C ALA A 119 -27.64 18.70 19.48
N ARG A 120 -26.47 19.33 19.39
CA ARG A 120 -25.39 19.26 20.39
C ARG A 120 -25.29 20.51 21.25
N SER A 121 -25.81 21.64 20.78
CA SER A 121 -25.94 22.91 21.52
C SER A 121 -27.19 22.89 22.41
#